data_AF-A0A7X7J2S6-F1
#
_entry.id   AF-A0A7X7J2S6-F1
#
_cell.length_a   1.000
_cell.length_b   1.000
_cell.length_c   1.000
_cell.angle_alpha   90.00
_cell.angle_beta   90.00
_cell.angle_gamma   90.00
#
_symmetry.space_group_name_H-M   'P 1'
#
loop_
_entity.id
_entity.type
_entity.pdbx_description
1 polymer ?
#
loop_
_entity_poly.entity_id
_entity_poly.type
_entity_poly.pdbx_seq_one_letter_code
_entity_poly.pdbx_strand_id
1 'polypeptide(L)'
;MNTQHKCRTMMLLTLTGAMLASAVPAAAADVIYGPVYSPDNSHIYYVLSPADYYSAAIKAVEMGGYLVKIDDEDENRWVEYTFAGFGLDANAYRWIGANDLYLEGFWQAYDGETPLPYADWNPGEPSNGSGVENCAHFLPGPGGKWNDLPCNWVGYGIVEADDCNADGEPDSIGFYGLLTSYNQYLPRDYFHGERREPNVNFNWWRSGSPGYGIDPNLVFDVGFNGFLRPDKTEHYTIFLKLGGRGILSLQDPVSGQWIVDLDTYSTAQATVSLVAGRRYLFNIWYESFGSPGNIRVEWLSPSTPRQVIPQSAFVAADADCNNNFIGDECDIAEDPTRDCDGNGRLDECELADHDCNSNGVLDACDVLAGTSTDCDGNGTPDECELAGHDCNNNGIFDACEITAETAHDCNNNGVPDACDIVSGLVQCPIDVANACLLDDPAARADCNNNGITD
;
A
#
# COMPACT_ATOMS: atom_id res chain seq x y z
N MET A 1 40.78 -64.80 -26.65
CA MET A 1 41.24 -64.46 -25.28
C MET A 1 40.57 -63.15 -24.94
N ASN A 2 39.34 -63.14 -24.43
CA ASN A 2 38.90 -63.49 -23.07
C ASN A 2 39.59 -62.63 -22.00
N THR A 3 38.91 -61.60 -21.49
CA THR A 3 39.14 -61.10 -20.12
C THR A 3 37.90 -60.40 -19.60
N GLN A 4 37.35 -61.00 -18.54
CA GLN A 4 36.21 -60.55 -17.75
C GLN A 4 36.57 -59.45 -16.75
N HIS A 5 35.54 -58.64 -16.47
CA HIS A 5 35.15 -57.97 -15.23
C HIS A 5 36.08 -57.97 -14.01
N LYS A 6 36.35 -56.77 -13.50
CA LYS A 6 36.22 -56.44 -12.06
C LYS A 6 35.51 -55.09 -11.91
N CYS A 7 34.31 -55.14 -11.33
CA CYS A 7 33.49 -54.01 -10.93
C CYS A 7 34.07 -53.39 -9.64
N ARG A 8 34.25 -52.06 -9.60
CA ARG A 8 34.56 -51.30 -8.39
C ARG A 8 33.33 -50.47 -8.04
N THR A 9 32.85 -50.69 -6.83
CA THR A 9 31.72 -50.07 -6.14
C THR A 9 31.77 -48.54 -6.21
N MET A 10 30.73 -47.93 -6.80
CA MET A 10 30.46 -46.50 -6.72
C MET A 10 29.26 -46.32 -5.77
N MET A 11 29.50 -45.65 -4.64
CA MET A 11 28.53 -45.36 -3.60
C MET A 11 27.51 -44.36 -4.16
N LEU A 12 26.24 -44.76 -4.29
CA LEU A 12 25.13 -43.87 -4.61
C LEU A 12 24.91 -42.92 -3.42
N LEU A 13 25.15 -41.62 -3.62
CA LEU A 13 24.52 -40.59 -2.80
C LEU A 13 23.13 -40.35 -3.41
N THR A 14 22.10 -40.90 -2.79
CA THR A 14 20.72 -40.54 -3.10
C THR A 14 20.48 -39.12 -2.63
N LEU A 15 20.37 -38.17 -3.56
CA LEU A 15 19.74 -36.87 -3.30
C LEU A 15 18.30 -37.17 -2.90
N THR A 16 18.00 -37.11 -1.61
CA THR A 16 16.62 -36.94 -1.15
C THR A 16 16.21 -35.54 -1.58
N GLY A 17 15.42 -35.46 -2.65
CA GLY A 17 14.74 -34.22 -3.02
C GLY A 17 13.85 -33.81 -1.86
N ALA A 18 14.31 -32.80 -1.10
CA ALA A 18 13.41 -32.04 -0.26
C ALA A 18 12.44 -31.36 -1.22
N MET A 19 11.19 -31.79 -1.21
CA MET A 19 10.12 -30.98 -1.77
C MET A 19 10.19 -29.65 -1.01
N LEU A 20 10.63 -28.61 -1.69
CA LEU A 20 10.29 -27.24 -1.32
C LEU A 20 8.77 -27.23 -1.32
N ALA A 21 8.16 -27.24 -0.13
CA ALA A 21 6.78 -26.84 0.01
C ALA A 21 6.75 -25.39 -0.50
N SER A 22 6.24 -25.18 -1.71
CA SER A 22 5.81 -23.86 -2.13
C SER A 22 4.84 -23.39 -1.06
N ALA A 23 5.19 -22.31 -0.36
CA ALA A 23 4.24 -21.62 0.49
C ALA A 23 3.06 -21.26 -0.42
N VAL A 24 1.92 -21.90 -0.17
CA VAL A 24 0.66 -21.49 -0.78
C VAL A 24 0.45 -20.06 -0.27
N PRO A 25 0.32 -19.04 -1.14
CA PRO A 25 -0.05 -17.71 -0.66
C PRO A 25 -1.32 -17.85 0.19
N ALA A 26 -1.35 -17.23 1.37
CA ALA A 26 -2.57 -17.15 2.16
C ALA A 26 -3.68 -16.63 1.23
N ALA A 27 -4.86 -17.25 1.28
CA ALA A 27 -5.94 -16.88 0.39
C ALA A 27 -6.29 -15.40 0.62
N ALA A 28 -6.19 -14.60 -0.44
CA ALA A 28 -6.57 -13.19 -0.39
C ALA A 28 -8.07 -13.08 -0.05
N ALA A 29 -8.42 -12.15 0.83
CA ALA A 29 -9.80 -11.84 1.13
C ALA A 29 -10.39 -10.97 0.02
N ASP A 30 -11.57 -11.31 -0.47
CA ASP A 30 -12.28 -10.61 -1.55
C ASP A 30 -13.67 -10.19 -1.07
N VAL A 31 -14.21 -9.08 -1.59
CA VAL A 31 -15.58 -8.66 -1.29
C VAL A 31 -16.57 -9.65 -1.92
N ILE A 32 -17.43 -10.26 -1.11
CA ILE A 32 -18.45 -11.21 -1.56
C ILE A 32 -19.88 -10.72 -1.35
N TYR A 33 -20.06 -9.67 -0.54
CA TYR A 33 -21.37 -9.08 -0.28
C TYR A 33 -21.23 -7.63 0.19
N GLY A 34 -22.22 -6.80 -0.14
CA GLY A 34 -22.20 -5.34 0.06
C GLY A 34 -22.25 -4.57 -1.27
N PRO A 35 -22.30 -3.23 -1.23
CA PRO A 35 -22.42 -2.40 -0.03
C PRO A 35 -23.76 -2.58 0.69
N VAL A 36 -23.75 -2.59 2.02
CA VAL A 36 -24.95 -2.56 2.86
C VAL A 36 -24.92 -1.31 3.73
N TYR A 37 -25.86 -0.41 3.50
CA TYR A 37 -25.98 0.83 4.27
C TYR A 37 -26.69 0.57 5.58
N SER A 38 -26.06 0.97 6.69
CA SER A 38 -26.72 0.96 7.98
C SER A 38 -27.71 2.13 8.07
N PRO A 39 -28.93 1.88 8.59
CA PRO A 39 -29.94 2.92 8.73
C PRO A 39 -29.63 3.93 9.86
N ASP A 40 -28.71 3.60 10.77
CA ASP A 40 -28.61 4.26 12.07
C ASP A 40 -27.27 4.99 12.31
N ASN A 41 -26.18 4.59 11.65
CA ASN A 41 -24.84 5.19 11.83
C ASN A 41 -24.20 5.70 10.52
N SER A 42 -24.90 5.61 9.39
CA SER A 42 -24.41 6.03 8.07
C SER A 42 -23.11 5.34 7.63
N HIS A 43 -22.73 4.21 8.22
CA HIS A 43 -21.62 3.40 7.72
C HIS A 43 -22.10 2.43 6.62
N ILE A 44 -21.17 2.07 5.74
CA ILE A 44 -21.33 1.10 4.66
C ILE A 44 -20.59 -0.18 5.05
N TYR A 45 -21.31 -1.30 5.00
CA TYR A 45 -20.77 -2.58 5.40
C TYR A 45 -20.60 -3.54 4.23
N TYR A 46 -19.55 -4.35 4.31
CA TYR A 46 -19.24 -5.41 3.35
C TYR A 46 -18.92 -6.72 4.08
N VAL A 47 -19.06 -7.84 3.37
CA VAL A 47 -18.58 -9.15 3.83
C VAL A 47 -17.49 -9.63 2.89
N LEU A 48 -16.39 -10.08 3.46
CA LEU A 48 -15.25 -10.66 2.77
C LEU A 48 -15.35 -12.19 2.70
N SER A 49 -14.74 -12.77 1.67
CA SER A 49 -14.54 -14.20 1.53
C SER A 49 -13.77 -14.78 2.73
N PRO A 50 -13.90 -16.09 3.01
CA PRO A 50 -13.23 -16.70 4.16
C PRO A 50 -11.69 -16.55 4.08
N ALA A 51 -11.12 -15.87 5.08
CA ALA A 51 -9.69 -15.65 5.23
C ALA A 51 -9.29 -15.64 6.71
N ASP A 52 -7.98 -15.64 6.98
CA ASP A 52 -7.49 -15.36 8.33
C ASP A 52 -7.73 -13.90 8.72
N TYR A 53 -7.71 -13.60 10.02
CA TYR A 53 -8.00 -12.27 10.55
C TYR A 53 -7.10 -11.19 9.95
N TYR A 54 -5.80 -11.49 9.79
CA TYR A 54 -4.85 -10.51 9.26
C TYR A 54 -5.14 -10.21 7.80
N SER A 55 -5.37 -11.25 6.99
CA SER A 55 -5.73 -11.10 5.57
C SER A 55 -7.06 -10.36 5.39
N ALA A 56 -8.08 -10.67 6.20
CA ALA A 56 -9.36 -9.98 6.18
C ALA A 56 -9.23 -8.50 6.58
N ALA A 57 -8.39 -8.21 7.58
CA ALA A 57 -8.23 -6.86 8.05
C ALA A 57 -7.35 -5.99 7.14
N ILE A 58 -6.33 -6.58 6.49
CA ILE A 58 -5.60 -5.92 5.38
C ILE A 58 -6.59 -5.55 4.27
N LYS A 59 -7.48 -6.48 3.89
CA LYS A 59 -8.47 -6.19 2.84
C LYS A 59 -9.45 -5.10 3.25
N ALA A 60 -9.88 -5.09 4.51
CA ALA A 60 -10.73 -4.03 5.03
C ALA A 60 -10.06 -2.66 4.85
N VAL A 61 -8.76 -2.57 5.18
CA VAL A 61 -7.96 -1.35 4.99
C VAL A 61 -7.82 -0.96 3.52
N GLU A 62 -7.60 -1.93 2.62
CA GLU A 62 -7.59 -1.68 1.16
C GLU A 62 -8.91 -1.09 0.65
N MET A 63 -10.01 -1.32 1.36
CA MET A 63 -11.35 -0.82 1.02
C MET A 63 -11.67 0.54 1.66
N GLY A 64 -10.69 1.20 2.27
CA GLY A 64 -10.92 2.44 3.03
C GLY A 64 -11.75 2.21 4.30
N GLY A 65 -11.74 0.98 4.82
CA GLY A 65 -12.51 0.51 5.97
C GLY A 65 -11.67 -0.23 7.02
N TYR A 66 -12.32 -0.75 8.04
CA TYR A 66 -11.74 -1.71 8.98
C TYR A 66 -12.64 -2.92 9.15
N LEU A 67 -12.10 -3.99 9.76
CA LEU A 67 -13.02 -4.95 10.36
C LEU A 67 -13.86 -4.21 11.39
N VAL A 68 -15.18 -4.42 11.34
CA VAL A 68 -16.18 -3.61 12.03
C VAL A 68 -15.85 -3.31 13.49
N LYS A 69 -15.92 -2.03 13.86
CA LYS A 69 -15.77 -1.53 15.22
C LYS A 69 -17.16 -1.28 15.79
N ILE A 70 -17.62 -2.20 16.61
CA ILE A 70 -18.92 -2.08 17.25
C ILE A 70 -18.88 -1.07 18.39
N ASP A 71 -19.62 0.03 18.25
CA ASP A 71 -19.64 1.16 19.18
C ASP A 71 -20.71 1.06 20.26
N ASP A 72 -21.83 0.39 19.96
CA ASP A 72 -22.92 0.20 20.92
C ASP A 72 -23.75 -1.08 20.70
N GLU A 73 -24.75 -1.28 21.55
CA GLU A 73 -25.63 -2.45 21.49
C GLU A 73 -26.52 -2.49 20.24
N ASP A 74 -26.93 -1.32 19.73
CA ASP A 74 -27.83 -1.26 18.58
C ASP A 74 -27.07 -1.58 17.29
N GLU A 75 -25.86 -1.07 17.14
CA GLU A 75 -24.94 -1.48 16.06
C GLU A 75 -24.63 -2.98 16.15
N ASN A 76 -24.25 -3.47 17.35
CA ASN A 76 -23.99 -4.90 17.55
C ASN A 76 -25.13 -5.77 17.03
N ARG A 77 -26.37 -5.43 17.42
CA ARG A 77 -27.56 -6.17 17.04
C ARG A 77 -27.83 -6.06 15.54
N TRP A 78 -27.62 -4.88 14.96
CA TRP A 78 -27.84 -4.67 13.54
C TRP A 78 -26.83 -5.44 12.69
N VAL A 79 -25.54 -5.35 12.98
CA VAL A 79 -24.46 -6.08 12.28
C VAL A 79 -24.68 -7.58 12.40
N GLU A 80 -24.94 -8.05 13.62
CA GLU A 80 -25.20 -9.46 13.91
C GLU A 80 -26.39 -9.99 13.08
N TYR A 81 -27.54 -9.31 13.14
CA TYR A 81 -28.74 -9.74 12.43
C TYR A 81 -28.59 -9.68 10.91
N THR A 82 -27.97 -8.61 10.40
CA THR A 82 -27.80 -8.36 8.96
C THR A 82 -26.90 -9.41 8.32
N PHE A 83 -25.85 -9.84 9.02
CA PHE A 83 -24.85 -10.76 8.51
C PHE A 83 -24.95 -12.18 9.08
N ALA A 84 -25.98 -12.51 9.87
CA ALA A 84 -26.21 -13.83 10.46
C ALA A 84 -26.29 -14.99 9.44
N GLY A 85 -26.61 -14.69 8.18
CA GLY A 85 -26.63 -15.67 7.08
C GLY A 85 -25.24 -16.11 6.60
N PHE A 86 -24.19 -15.32 6.89
CA PHE A 86 -22.80 -15.64 6.57
C PHE A 86 -22.18 -16.45 7.70
N GLY A 87 -21.34 -17.43 7.36
CA GLY A 87 -20.79 -18.34 8.35
C GLY A 87 -21.83 -19.31 8.94
N LEU A 88 -22.69 -19.88 8.09
CA LEU A 88 -23.52 -21.05 8.45
C LEU A 88 -22.92 -22.38 7.95
N ASP A 89 -21.75 -22.32 7.33
CA ASP A 89 -20.99 -23.43 6.78
C ASP A 89 -19.83 -23.83 7.71
N ALA A 90 -18.82 -24.55 7.20
CA ALA A 90 -17.67 -24.95 8.02
C ALA A 90 -16.80 -23.76 8.49
N ASN A 91 -16.97 -22.56 7.91
CA ASN A 91 -16.23 -21.34 8.23
C ASN A 91 -17.13 -20.37 9.00
N ALA A 92 -17.77 -20.89 10.05
CA ALA A 92 -18.92 -20.23 10.68
C ALA A 92 -18.61 -18.93 11.46
N TYR A 93 -17.36 -18.49 11.42
CA TYR A 93 -16.85 -17.33 12.14
C TYR A 93 -17.01 -16.07 11.29
N ARG A 94 -17.42 -14.98 11.93
CA ARG A 94 -17.48 -13.65 11.32
C ARG A 94 -16.56 -12.72 12.11
N TRP A 95 -15.38 -12.41 11.57
CA TRP A 95 -14.39 -11.56 12.19
C TRP A 95 -14.92 -10.12 12.34
N ILE A 96 -14.64 -9.54 13.50
CA ILE A 96 -14.90 -8.12 13.83
C ILE A 96 -13.58 -7.46 14.26
N GLY A 97 -13.53 -6.14 14.32
CA GLY A 97 -12.29 -5.40 14.58
C GLY A 97 -11.68 -5.60 15.96
N ALA A 98 -12.40 -6.18 16.92
CA ALA A 98 -11.89 -6.39 18.27
C ALA A 98 -10.74 -7.41 18.34
N ASN A 99 -9.65 -7.04 19.02
CA ASN A 99 -8.46 -7.88 19.25
C ASN A 99 -7.73 -7.49 20.55
N ASP A 100 -6.86 -8.35 21.09
CA ASP A 100 -5.95 -8.02 22.21
C ASP A 100 -4.47 -8.32 21.89
N LEU A 101 -4.14 -8.28 20.60
CA LEU A 101 -2.81 -8.55 20.02
C LEU A 101 -1.66 -7.78 20.69
N TYR A 102 -1.93 -6.58 21.20
CA TYR A 102 -0.93 -5.72 21.82
C TYR A 102 -0.62 -6.14 23.27
N LEU A 103 -1.66 -6.38 24.05
CA LEU A 103 -1.58 -6.71 25.46
C LEU A 103 -2.67 -7.71 25.82
N GLU A 104 -2.25 -8.94 26.05
CA GLU A 104 -3.08 -10.02 26.61
C GLU A 104 -4.05 -9.54 27.69
N GLY A 105 -5.34 -9.78 27.48
CA GLY A 105 -6.44 -9.39 28.37
C GLY A 105 -6.85 -7.92 28.26
N PHE A 106 -6.28 -7.15 27.33
CA PHE A 106 -6.68 -5.78 27.01
C PHE A 106 -7.19 -5.71 25.58
N TRP A 107 -8.50 -5.80 25.44
CA TRP A 107 -9.19 -5.77 24.16
C TRP A 107 -9.37 -4.34 23.65
N GLN A 108 -9.06 -4.16 22.37
CA GLN A 108 -9.08 -2.90 21.62
C GLN A 108 -9.72 -3.11 20.25
N ALA A 109 -10.18 -2.03 19.63
CA ALA A 109 -10.62 -2.04 18.24
C ALA A 109 -9.44 -2.24 17.28
N TYR A 110 -9.74 -2.47 16.00
CA TYR A 110 -8.71 -2.76 15.00
C TYR A 110 -7.75 -1.58 14.75
N ASP A 111 -8.20 -0.34 15.03
CA ASP A 111 -7.37 0.87 15.05
C ASP A 111 -6.17 0.81 16.03
N GLY A 112 -6.12 -0.20 16.89
CA GLY A 112 -4.98 -0.54 17.72
C GLY A 112 -4.83 0.28 19.00
N GLU A 113 -5.79 1.16 19.31
CA GLU A 113 -5.67 2.12 20.41
C GLU A 113 -6.95 2.44 21.15
N THR A 114 -8.11 2.23 20.52
CA THR A 114 -9.39 2.49 21.15
C THR A 114 -9.76 1.29 22.04
N PRO A 115 -9.82 1.46 23.38
CA PRO A 115 -10.43 0.43 24.22
C PRO A 115 -11.84 0.17 23.71
N LEU A 116 -12.28 -1.08 23.69
CA LEU A 116 -13.60 -1.41 23.15
C LEU A 116 -14.69 -0.55 23.81
N PRO A 117 -15.37 0.33 23.07
CA PRO A 117 -16.45 1.16 23.61
C PRO A 117 -17.65 0.30 24.01
N TYR A 118 -17.82 -0.82 23.31
CA TYR A 118 -18.82 -1.85 23.59
C TYR A 118 -18.23 -3.25 23.37
N ALA A 119 -18.74 -4.22 24.13
CA ALA A 119 -18.42 -5.63 23.91
C ALA A 119 -19.58 -6.53 24.36
N ASP A 120 -19.92 -7.52 23.53
CA ASP A 120 -21.00 -8.46 23.81
C ASP A 120 -20.49 -9.92 23.91
N TRP A 121 -19.47 -10.13 24.73
CA TRP A 121 -18.86 -11.44 24.96
C TRP A 121 -19.86 -12.50 25.40
N ASN A 122 -19.69 -13.71 24.88
CA ASN A 122 -20.42 -14.89 25.31
C ASN A 122 -20.04 -15.23 26.76
N PRO A 123 -20.95 -15.76 27.60
CA PRO A 123 -20.60 -16.12 28.96
C PRO A 123 -19.41 -17.11 29.02
N GLY A 124 -18.29 -16.65 29.57
CA GLY A 124 -17.04 -17.39 29.62
C GLY A 124 -15.93 -16.84 28.72
N GLU A 125 -16.27 -15.95 27.80
CA GLU A 125 -15.35 -15.30 26.86
C GLU A 125 -15.02 -13.86 27.29
N PRO A 126 -13.88 -13.30 26.82
CA PRO A 126 -12.83 -13.98 26.07
C PRO A 126 -12.05 -14.96 26.96
N SER A 127 -11.83 -16.19 26.49
CA SER A 127 -11.26 -17.27 27.30
C SER A 127 -9.76 -17.50 27.07
N ASN A 128 -9.20 -16.89 26.03
CA ASN A 128 -7.82 -17.06 25.59
C ASN A 128 -7.42 -18.54 25.51
N GLY A 129 -8.16 -19.33 24.76
CA GLY A 129 -7.96 -20.75 24.55
C GLY A 129 -6.51 -21.09 24.21
N SER A 130 -5.89 -21.93 25.04
CA SER A 130 -4.46 -22.32 24.90
C SER A 130 -3.45 -21.16 24.90
N GLY A 131 -3.85 -19.94 25.26
CA GLY A 131 -2.99 -18.76 25.30
C GLY A 131 -2.70 -18.13 23.94
N VAL A 132 -3.54 -18.36 22.93
CA VAL A 132 -3.31 -17.92 21.54
C VAL A 132 -4.52 -17.25 20.87
N GLU A 133 -5.64 -17.08 21.57
CA GLU A 133 -6.85 -16.51 21.00
C GLU A 133 -6.84 -15.01 21.22
N ASN A 134 -6.59 -14.26 20.14
CA ASN A 134 -6.37 -12.80 20.24
C ASN A 134 -7.30 -11.99 19.31
N CYS A 135 -8.24 -12.65 18.61
CA CYS A 135 -9.07 -12.04 17.59
C CYS A 135 -10.54 -12.39 17.80
N ALA A 136 -11.40 -11.37 17.86
CA ALA A 136 -12.81 -11.53 18.15
C ALA A 136 -13.63 -11.87 16.90
N HIS A 137 -14.68 -12.65 17.10
CA HIS A 137 -15.67 -12.94 16.08
C HIS A 137 -17.07 -13.07 16.69
N PHE A 138 -18.09 -12.93 15.85
CA PHE A 138 -19.45 -13.34 16.22
C PHE A 138 -19.59 -14.86 16.19
N LEU A 139 -20.25 -15.44 17.20
CA LEU A 139 -20.64 -16.85 17.19
C LEU A 139 -21.58 -17.18 16.01
N PRO A 140 -21.58 -18.43 15.52
CA PRO A 140 -22.45 -18.85 14.42
C PRO A 140 -23.95 -18.70 14.73
N GLY A 141 -24.73 -18.21 13.76
CA GLY A 141 -26.19 -18.07 13.84
C GLY A 141 -26.69 -16.78 14.51
N PRO A 142 -28.03 -16.57 14.54
CA PRO A 142 -28.66 -15.35 15.04
C PRO A 142 -28.62 -15.20 16.57
N GLY A 143 -28.44 -13.98 17.07
CA GLY A 143 -28.16 -13.65 18.47
C GLY A 143 -26.71 -13.86 18.89
N GLY A 144 -25.78 -13.96 17.92
CA GLY A 144 -24.37 -14.28 18.14
C GLY A 144 -23.70 -13.35 19.15
N LYS A 145 -23.26 -13.92 20.28
CA LYS A 145 -22.32 -13.28 21.21
C LYS A 145 -20.91 -13.34 20.65
N TRP A 146 -20.00 -12.52 21.19
CA TRP A 146 -18.61 -12.51 20.77
C TRP A 146 -17.82 -13.65 21.42
N ASN A 147 -16.84 -14.15 20.70
CA ASN A 147 -15.85 -15.11 21.17
C ASN A 147 -14.48 -14.76 20.59
N ASP A 148 -13.41 -15.16 21.25
CA ASP A 148 -12.04 -15.04 20.75
C ASP A 148 -11.56 -16.35 20.09
N LEU A 149 -10.75 -16.22 19.04
CA LEU A 149 -10.13 -17.34 18.35
C LEU A 149 -8.69 -17.00 17.95
N PRO A 150 -7.87 -18.01 17.60
CA PRO A 150 -6.56 -17.76 17.06
C PRO A 150 -6.71 -17.05 15.71
N CYS A 151 -6.02 -15.92 15.55
CA CYS A 151 -6.18 -15.03 14.39
C CYS A 151 -5.86 -15.68 13.03
N ASN A 152 -5.20 -16.84 13.02
CA ASN A 152 -4.89 -17.60 11.81
C ASN A 152 -5.99 -18.57 11.37
N TRP A 153 -7.14 -18.59 12.06
CA TRP A 153 -8.31 -19.37 11.65
C TRP A 153 -9.05 -18.69 10.51
N VAL A 154 -9.74 -19.47 9.69
CA VAL A 154 -10.42 -18.95 8.49
C VAL A 154 -11.87 -18.61 8.81
N GLY A 155 -12.28 -17.37 8.52
CA GLY A 155 -13.62 -16.85 8.76
C GLY A 155 -13.96 -15.71 7.80
N TYR A 156 -15.24 -15.35 7.73
CA TYR A 156 -15.71 -14.23 6.92
C TYR A 156 -15.35 -12.91 7.63
N GLY A 157 -14.77 -11.94 6.93
CA GLY A 157 -14.54 -10.60 7.50
C GLY A 157 -15.77 -9.71 7.33
N ILE A 158 -16.23 -9.03 8.39
CA ILE A 158 -17.21 -7.96 8.25
C ILE A 158 -16.45 -6.64 8.24
N VAL A 159 -16.53 -5.93 7.12
CA VAL A 159 -15.91 -4.62 6.94
C VAL A 159 -16.95 -3.56 7.24
N GLU A 160 -16.53 -2.57 8.02
CA GLU A 160 -17.18 -1.29 8.17
C GLU A 160 -16.31 -0.27 7.44
N ALA A 161 -16.90 0.40 6.46
CA ALA A 161 -16.31 1.51 5.73
C ALA A 161 -17.24 2.71 5.85
N ASP A 162 -16.70 3.91 5.84
CA ASP A 162 -17.51 5.12 6.05
C ASP A 162 -18.25 5.55 4.76
N ASP A 163 -19.45 6.10 4.92
CA ASP A 163 -20.15 6.84 3.86
C ASP A 163 -19.66 8.30 3.90
N CYS A 164 -19.17 8.79 2.77
CA CYS A 164 -18.65 10.15 2.61
C CYS A 164 -19.67 11.29 2.81
N ASN A 165 -20.84 11.06 3.41
CA ASN A 165 -21.99 11.97 3.30
C ASN A 165 -22.84 12.20 4.58
N ALA A 166 -22.44 11.76 5.77
CA ALA A 166 -23.32 11.83 6.94
C ALA A 166 -23.28 13.16 7.73
N ASP A 167 -22.11 13.80 7.85
CA ASP A 167 -21.93 14.99 8.68
C ASP A 167 -20.99 16.06 8.10
N GLY A 168 -20.44 15.83 6.92
CA GLY A 168 -19.56 16.79 6.22
C GLY A 168 -18.14 16.85 6.77
N GLU A 169 -17.73 15.87 7.58
CA GLU A 169 -16.33 15.60 7.90
C GLU A 169 -15.99 14.19 7.37
N PRO A 170 -14.86 14.01 6.67
CA PRO A 170 -14.45 12.67 6.25
C PRO A 170 -14.00 11.89 7.49
N ASP A 171 -14.82 10.93 7.94
CA ASP A 171 -14.44 9.94 8.94
C ASP A 171 -13.64 8.74 8.37
N SER A 172 -13.42 8.76 7.05
CA SER A 172 -12.81 7.70 6.26
C SER A 172 -11.28 7.56 6.42
N ILE A 173 -10.80 6.33 6.18
CA ILE A 173 -9.48 5.83 6.58
C ILE A 173 -8.38 6.12 5.54
N GLY A 174 -8.71 6.67 4.37
CA GLY A 174 -7.78 7.35 3.49
C GLY A 174 -7.49 8.79 3.93
N PHE A 175 -8.39 9.40 4.71
CA PHE A 175 -8.18 10.72 5.29
C PHE A 175 -7.30 10.66 6.55
N TYR A 176 -7.57 9.72 7.47
CA TYR A 176 -6.89 9.65 8.76
C TYR A 176 -5.76 8.61 8.85
N GLY A 177 -4.66 8.97 9.53
CA GLY A 177 -3.45 8.16 9.72
C GLY A 177 -2.20 8.84 9.18
N LEU A 178 -1.09 8.10 9.15
CA LEU A 178 0.20 8.57 8.65
C LEU A 178 0.70 7.65 7.53
N LEU A 179 1.12 8.26 6.42
CA LEU A 179 1.82 7.54 5.35
C LEU A 179 3.18 7.10 5.91
N THR A 180 3.38 5.79 5.97
CA THR A 180 4.50 5.20 6.69
C THR A 180 5.39 4.37 5.77
N SER A 181 6.66 4.76 5.66
CA SER A 181 7.68 4.08 4.86
C SER A 181 8.55 3.16 5.72
N TYR A 182 8.82 1.94 5.25
CA TYR A 182 9.68 0.96 5.94
C TYR A 182 10.93 0.64 5.14
N ASN A 183 12.10 0.78 5.79
CA ASN A 183 13.40 0.60 5.16
C ASN A 183 14.31 -0.30 6.00
N GLN A 184 15.21 -1.04 5.36
CA GLN A 184 16.20 -1.88 6.04
C GLN A 184 17.58 -1.76 5.38
N TYR A 185 18.60 -1.51 6.20
CA TYR A 185 19.98 -1.38 5.72
C TYR A 185 20.59 -2.75 5.42
N LEU A 186 20.62 -3.11 4.13
CA LEU A 186 21.42 -4.21 3.56
C LEU A 186 22.41 -3.63 2.53
N PRO A 187 23.39 -4.41 2.00
CA PRO A 187 24.36 -3.91 1.00
C PRO A 187 23.75 -3.36 -0.30
N ARG A 188 22.44 -3.46 -0.48
CA ARG A 188 21.59 -2.63 -1.34
C ARG A 188 20.50 -2.07 -0.43
N ASP A 189 20.43 -0.76 -0.28
CA ASP A 189 19.30 -0.08 0.35
C ASP A 189 18.04 -0.46 -0.45
N TYR A 190 17.19 -1.31 0.14
CA TYR A 190 15.96 -1.77 -0.49
C TYR A 190 14.80 -1.15 0.29
N PHE A 191 14.03 -0.32 -0.40
CA PHE A 191 12.77 0.18 0.09
C PHE A 191 11.74 -0.97 0.07
N HIS A 192 11.04 -1.21 1.18
CA HIS A 192 10.17 -2.37 1.35
C HIS A 192 8.66 -2.06 1.25
N GLY A 193 8.29 -0.79 1.08
CA GLY A 193 6.91 -0.35 0.84
C GLY A 193 6.45 0.80 1.74
N GLU A 194 5.35 1.43 1.34
CA GLU A 194 4.57 2.34 2.19
C GLU A 194 3.25 1.69 2.59
N ARG A 195 2.73 2.05 3.75
CA ARG A 195 1.35 1.77 4.15
C ARG A 195 0.85 2.85 5.09
N ARG A 196 -0.47 3.01 5.19
CA ARG A 196 -1.09 3.88 6.19
C ARG A 196 -1.05 3.21 7.56
N GLU A 197 -0.47 3.91 8.52
CA GLU A 197 -0.53 3.52 9.92
C GLU A 197 -1.56 4.41 10.64
N PRO A 198 -2.49 3.82 11.42
CA PRO A 198 -3.53 4.60 12.10
C PRO A 198 -2.92 5.56 13.12
N ASN A 199 -1.79 5.21 13.72
CA ASN A 199 -1.15 5.99 14.79
C ASN A 199 0.33 5.61 14.89
N VAL A 200 1.02 6.16 15.89
CA VAL A 200 2.40 5.81 16.21
C VAL A 200 2.46 5.14 17.58
N ASN A 201 2.24 3.82 17.61
CA ASN A 201 2.26 3.00 18.83
C ASN A 201 2.78 1.58 18.58
N PHE A 202 4.01 1.48 18.10
CA PHE A 202 4.62 0.22 17.70
C PHE A 202 5.52 -0.37 18.78
N ASN A 203 5.36 -1.68 19.00
CA ASN A 203 6.24 -2.48 19.83
C ASN A 203 6.64 -3.79 19.13
N TRP A 204 7.67 -3.70 18.29
CA TRP A 204 8.17 -4.81 17.47
C TRP A 204 8.82 -5.93 18.31
N TRP A 205 9.09 -5.72 19.60
CA TRP A 205 9.44 -6.84 20.51
C TRP A 205 8.32 -7.86 20.67
N ARG A 206 7.05 -7.46 20.49
CA ARG A 206 5.87 -8.32 20.62
C ARG A 206 5.31 -8.75 19.28
N SER A 207 5.18 -7.81 18.35
CA SER A 207 4.62 -8.07 17.01
C SER A 207 5.63 -8.69 16.04
N GLY A 208 6.93 -8.69 16.37
CA GLY A 208 7.97 -9.23 15.51
C GLY A 208 8.44 -8.20 14.48
N SER A 209 8.10 -8.41 13.21
CA SER A 209 8.60 -7.56 12.13
C SER A 209 7.82 -6.25 11.98
N PRO A 210 8.48 -5.11 11.69
CA PRO A 210 7.82 -3.87 11.27
C PRO A 210 7.03 -3.96 9.97
N GLY A 211 7.41 -4.85 9.07
CA GLY A 211 6.78 -4.99 7.76
C GLY A 211 7.20 -6.27 7.04
N TYR A 212 6.53 -6.59 5.95
CA TYR A 212 6.91 -7.76 5.14
C TYR A 212 8.34 -7.58 4.59
N GLY A 213 9.20 -8.59 4.79
CA GLY A 213 10.57 -8.55 4.30
C GLY A 213 11.57 -7.75 5.15
N ILE A 214 11.15 -7.14 6.26
CA ILE A 214 12.05 -6.51 7.23
C ILE A 214 12.49 -7.55 8.29
N ASP A 215 13.79 -7.74 8.50
CA ASP A 215 14.29 -8.50 9.65
C ASP A 215 14.34 -7.59 10.90
N PRO A 216 13.52 -7.83 11.95
CA PRO A 216 13.50 -6.99 13.15
C PRO A 216 14.81 -7.04 13.96
N ASN A 217 15.73 -7.96 13.67
CA ASN A 217 17.03 -8.06 14.34
C ASN A 217 18.16 -7.33 13.61
N LEU A 218 17.87 -6.71 12.48
CA LEU A 218 18.79 -5.82 11.78
C LEU A 218 18.38 -4.36 11.98
N VAL A 219 19.25 -3.44 11.58
CA VAL A 219 18.92 -2.01 11.59
C VAL A 219 17.85 -1.77 10.52
N PHE A 220 16.77 -1.12 10.92
CA PHE A 220 15.69 -0.68 10.06
C PHE A 220 15.29 0.74 10.47
N ASP A 221 14.75 1.49 9.52
CA ASP A 221 14.16 2.79 9.78
C ASP A 221 12.70 2.84 9.31
N VAL A 222 11.93 3.69 10.00
CA VAL A 222 10.51 3.89 9.75
C VAL A 222 10.25 5.40 9.70
N GLY A 223 9.68 5.86 8.59
CA GLY A 223 9.28 7.24 8.41
C GLY A 223 7.77 7.36 8.50
N PHE A 224 7.24 8.22 9.38
CA PHE A 224 5.81 8.52 9.47
C PHE A 224 5.56 9.94 8.98
N ASN A 225 4.67 10.12 8.01
CA ASN A 225 4.43 11.40 7.34
C ASN A 225 2.93 11.70 7.26
N GLY A 226 2.57 12.94 7.54
CA GLY A 226 1.19 13.41 7.42
C GLY A 226 1.01 14.75 8.11
N PHE A 227 -0.17 14.96 8.66
CA PHE A 227 -0.53 16.15 9.41
C PHE A 227 -1.12 15.78 10.76
N LEU A 228 -0.82 16.58 11.78
CA LEU A 228 -1.53 16.53 13.06
C LEU A 228 -2.65 17.57 13.05
N ARG A 229 -3.89 17.15 13.31
CA ARG A 229 -5.11 17.99 13.42
C ARG A 229 -5.69 17.81 14.83
N PRO A 230 -5.47 18.73 15.78
CA PRO A 230 -6.10 18.65 17.09
C PRO A 230 -7.58 19.02 17.00
N ASP A 231 -8.40 18.44 17.87
CA ASP A 231 -9.83 18.75 18.01
C ASP A 231 -10.10 19.94 18.94
N LYS A 232 -9.10 20.33 19.75
CA LYS A 232 -9.19 21.44 20.73
C LYS A 232 -8.08 22.47 20.50
N THR A 233 -8.41 23.74 20.75
CA THR A 233 -7.43 24.84 20.76
C THR A 233 -6.83 24.94 22.15
N GLU A 234 -5.69 24.31 22.37
CA GLU A 234 -5.09 24.17 23.69
C GLU A 234 -3.55 24.13 23.66
N HIS A 235 -2.96 24.14 24.86
CA HIS A 235 -1.55 23.87 25.05
C HIS A 235 -1.35 22.36 25.22
N TYR A 236 -0.69 21.73 24.23
CA TYR A 236 -0.39 20.30 24.22
C TYR A 236 1.04 20.04 24.70
N THR A 237 1.23 18.90 25.36
CA THR A 237 2.53 18.27 25.54
C THR A 237 2.57 17.02 24.68
N ILE A 238 3.50 16.97 23.73
CA ILE A 238 3.75 15.80 22.87
C ILE A 238 4.91 15.02 23.49
N PHE A 239 4.71 13.72 23.69
CA PHE A 239 5.72 12.80 24.20
C PHE A 239 6.13 11.83 23.09
N LEU A 240 7.43 11.62 22.95
CA LEU A 240 8.00 10.61 22.06
C LEU A 240 8.74 9.58 22.93
N LYS A 241 8.24 8.35 22.97
CA LYS A 241 8.89 7.20 23.60
C LYS A 241 9.46 6.32 22.52
N LEU A 242 10.72 5.92 22.67
CA LEU A 242 11.37 5.08 21.66
C LEU A 242 12.51 4.26 22.25
N GLY A 243 12.75 3.08 21.66
CA GLY A 243 13.95 2.28 21.81
C GLY A 243 14.75 2.26 20.52
N GLY A 244 15.60 3.27 20.31
CA GLY A 244 16.27 3.55 19.03
C GLY A 244 16.75 5.00 18.97
N ARG A 245 16.86 5.56 17.76
CA ARG A 245 16.93 7.01 17.53
C ARG A 245 15.61 7.47 16.92
N GLY A 246 15.16 8.67 17.26
CA GLY A 246 13.95 9.25 16.68
C GLY A 246 14.10 10.76 16.48
N ILE A 247 13.60 11.24 15.34
CA ILE A 247 13.41 12.65 15.04
C ILE A 247 11.90 12.88 14.91
N LEU A 248 11.31 13.77 15.70
CA LEU A 248 9.91 14.18 15.58
C LEU A 248 9.84 15.68 15.31
N SER A 249 9.16 16.04 14.22
CA SER A 249 9.05 17.41 13.74
C SER A 249 7.60 17.81 13.53
N LEU A 250 7.20 18.99 14.02
CA LEU A 250 5.95 19.65 13.66
C LEU A 250 6.21 21.03 13.06
N GLN A 251 5.59 21.34 11.93
CA GLN A 251 5.63 22.67 11.30
C GLN A 251 4.27 23.37 11.38
N ASP A 252 4.28 24.66 11.73
CA ASP A 252 3.09 25.51 11.67
C ASP A 252 2.81 25.94 10.22
N PRO A 253 1.62 25.65 9.65
CA PRO A 253 1.32 25.93 8.24
C PRO A 253 1.23 27.43 7.93
N VAL A 254 1.04 28.29 8.95
CA VAL A 254 0.88 29.74 8.75
C VAL A 254 2.23 30.45 8.73
N SER A 255 3.10 30.13 9.67
CA SER A 255 4.43 30.75 9.80
C SER A 255 5.54 29.99 9.08
N GLY A 256 5.32 28.72 8.73
CA GLY A 256 6.36 27.82 8.21
C GLY A 256 7.42 27.44 9.23
N GLN A 257 7.25 27.79 10.51
CA GLN A 257 8.23 27.49 11.54
C GLN A 257 8.07 26.07 12.08
N TRP A 258 9.20 25.41 12.33
CA TRP A 258 9.25 24.19 13.12
C TRP A 258 8.97 24.52 14.58
N ILE A 259 7.78 24.17 15.05
CA ILE A 259 7.28 24.44 16.40
C ILE A 259 7.55 23.29 17.37
N VAL A 260 7.87 22.11 16.84
CA VAL A 260 8.46 20.98 17.56
C VAL A 260 9.58 20.41 16.69
N ASP A 261 10.72 20.14 17.30
CA ASP A 261 11.88 19.49 16.68
C ASP A 261 12.63 18.73 17.78
N LEU A 262 12.44 17.41 17.82
CA LEU A 262 13.00 16.51 18.81
C LEU A 262 13.92 15.50 18.12
N ASP A 263 15.25 15.66 18.20
CA ASP A 263 16.23 14.63 17.85
C ASP A 263 16.77 13.95 19.12
N THR A 264 16.44 12.67 19.31
CA THR A 264 16.70 11.96 20.57
C THR A 264 17.02 10.48 20.38
N TYR A 265 17.73 9.93 21.37
CA TYR A 265 18.07 8.50 21.51
C TYR A 265 17.26 7.82 22.64
N SER A 266 16.34 8.55 23.25
CA SER A 266 15.53 8.08 24.38
C SER A 266 14.23 8.89 24.50
N THR A 267 13.38 8.57 25.47
CA THR A 267 12.11 9.28 25.65
C THR A 267 12.31 10.79 25.80
N ALA A 268 11.59 11.57 24.99
CA ALA A 268 11.60 13.03 24.99
C ALA A 268 10.18 13.60 24.97
N GLN A 269 10.05 14.92 25.17
CA GLN A 269 8.77 15.62 25.08
C GLN A 269 8.97 17.08 24.67
N ALA A 270 7.95 17.66 24.06
CA ALA A 270 7.86 19.08 23.72
C ALA A 270 6.49 19.65 24.10
N THR A 271 6.43 20.95 24.40
CA THR A 271 5.17 21.65 24.63
C THR A 271 4.90 22.61 23.50
N VAL A 272 3.67 22.61 22.98
CA VAL A 272 3.27 23.39 21.81
C VAL A 272 1.84 23.88 21.96
N SER A 273 1.49 25.03 21.37
CA SER A 273 0.12 25.53 21.34
C SER A 273 -0.48 25.20 19.98
N LEU A 274 -1.58 24.45 19.97
CA LEU A 274 -2.24 24.02 18.73
C LEU A 274 -3.65 24.60 18.65
N VAL A 275 -4.14 24.79 17.42
CA VAL A 275 -5.47 25.34 17.13
C VAL A 275 -6.37 24.24 16.60
N ALA A 276 -7.57 24.09 17.17
CA ALA A 276 -8.56 23.12 16.76
C ALA A 276 -8.80 23.16 15.24
N GLY A 277 -8.81 22.00 14.60
CA GLY A 277 -9.05 21.84 13.17
C GLY A 277 -7.88 22.25 12.26
N ARG A 278 -6.81 22.85 12.78
CA ARG A 278 -5.64 23.24 11.97
C ARG A 278 -4.72 22.04 11.75
N ARG A 279 -4.31 21.81 10.50
CA ARG A 279 -3.33 20.79 10.11
C ARG A 279 -1.90 21.30 10.30
N TYR A 280 -1.11 20.60 11.10
CA TYR A 280 0.32 20.87 11.29
C TYR A 280 1.12 19.77 10.58
N LEU A 281 2.06 20.11 9.70
CA LEU A 281 2.89 19.10 9.05
C LEU A 281 3.60 18.28 10.14
N PHE A 282 3.41 16.98 10.11
CA PHE A 282 3.88 16.03 11.11
C PHE A 282 4.81 15.01 10.45
N ASN A 283 6.04 14.94 10.92
CA ASN A 283 7.01 13.97 10.45
C ASN A 283 7.70 13.28 11.63
N ILE A 284 7.88 11.97 11.51
CA ILE A 284 8.78 11.21 12.36
C ILE A 284 9.73 10.40 11.50
N TRP A 285 11.00 10.40 11.84
CA TRP A 285 11.97 9.41 11.39
C TRP A 285 12.46 8.61 12.59
N TYR A 286 12.34 7.29 12.55
CA TYR A 286 12.78 6.37 13.60
C TYR A 286 13.79 5.38 13.05
N GLU A 287 14.84 5.08 13.81
CA GLU A 287 15.85 4.07 13.48
C GLU A 287 16.05 3.10 14.65
N SER A 288 16.04 1.81 14.35
CA SER A 288 16.33 0.75 15.31
C SER A 288 17.83 0.54 15.50
N PHE A 289 18.25 -0.11 16.60
CA PHE A 289 19.67 -0.40 16.86
C PHE A 289 20.05 -1.86 16.60
N GLY A 290 19.49 -2.49 15.57
CA GLY A 290 19.78 -3.91 15.27
C GLY A 290 19.15 -4.86 16.29
N SER A 291 17.99 -4.47 16.80
CA SER A 291 17.14 -5.23 17.70
C SER A 291 15.70 -4.81 17.45
N PRO A 292 14.70 -5.65 17.79
CA PRO A 292 13.31 -5.23 17.69
C PRO A 292 13.13 -3.89 18.39
N GLY A 293 12.48 -2.95 17.72
CA GLY A 293 12.35 -1.59 18.21
C GLY A 293 11.08 -1.38 19.04
N ASN A 294 10.92 -0.16 19.56
CA ASN A 294 9.60 0.37 19.90
C ASN A 294 9.58 1.87 19.62
N ILE A 295 8.43 2.39 19.23
CA ILE A 295 8.17 3.82 19.13
C ILE A 295 6.71 4.08 19.50
N ARG A 296 6.48 5.12 20.29
CA ARG A 296 5.15 5.55 20.70
C ARG A 296 5.09 7.06 20.86
N VAL A 297 4.09 7.68 20.26
CA VAL A 297 3.82 9.11 20.41
C VAL A 297 2.60 9.26 21.31
N GLU A 298 2.59 10.24 22.20
CA GLU A 298 1.44 10.52 23.06
C GLU A 298 1.23 12.03 23.15
N TRP A 299 0.01 12.46 23.45
CA TRP A 299 -0.28 13.85 23.77
C TRP A 299 -1.03 13.98 25.10
N LEU A 300 -0.98 15.18 25.67
CA LEU A 300 -1.73 15.61 26.86
C LEU A 300 -2.08 17.08 26.69
N SER A 301 -3.31 17.46 27.02
CA SER A 301 -3.74 18.86 27.11
C SER A 301 -4.62 19.06 28.36
N PRO A 302 -5.09 20.28 28.67
CA PRO A 302 -6.01 20.52 29.79
C PRO A 302 -7.30 19.70 29.73
N SER A 303 -7.86 19.45 28.54
CA SER A 303 -9.09 18.68 28.37
C SER A 303 -8.88 17.27 27.80
N THR A 304 -7.70 16.98 27.23
CA THR A 304 -7.35 15.66 26.70
C THR A 304 -6.41 14.94 27.66
N PRO A 305 -6.83 13.84 28.30
CA PRO A 305 -5.96 13.06 29.17
C PRO A 305 -4.76 12.51 28.39
N ARG A 306 -3.69 12.13 29.10
CA ARG A 306 -2.52 11.55 28.41
C ARG A 306 -2.91 10.25 27.72
N GLN A 307 -2.80 10.21 26.41
CA GLN A 307 -3.11 9.06 25.56
C GLN A 307 -2.21 9.06 24.33
N VAL A 308 -2.21 7.96 23.57
CA VAL A 308 -1.63 8.02 22.22
C VAL A 308 -2.42 9.03 21.41
N ILE A 309 -1.74 9.74 20.51
CA ILE A 309 -2.42 10.59 19.55
C ILE A 309 -3.30 9.66 18.69
N PRO A 310 -4.63 9.76 18.80
CA PRO A 310 -5.54 8.85 18.13
C PRO A 310 -5.45 9.04 16.62
N GLN A 311 -5.88 8.04 15.86
CA GLN A 311 -5.89 8.10 14.40
C GLN A 311 -6.63 9.32 13.85
N SER A 312 -7.79 9.65 14.42
CA SER A 312 -8.58 10.82 14.03
C SER A 312 -7.85 12.17 14.18
N ALA A 313 -6.72 12.20 14.88
CA ALA A 313 -5.87 13.39 14.98
C ALA A 313 -4.74 13.41 13.93
N PHE A 314 -4.50 12.33 13.18
CA PHE A 314 -3.55 12.29 12.09
C PHE A 314 -4.27 12.30 10.76
N VAL A 315 -3.86 13.16 9.84
CA VAL A 315 -4.37 13.18 8.46
C VAL A 315 -3.23 12.77 7.54
N ALA A 316 -3.45 11.85 6.61
CA ALA A 316 -2.36 11.39 5.74
C ALA A 316 -1.84 12.55 4.87
N ALA A 317 -0.58 12.49 4.45
CA ALA A 317 0.01 13.56 3.64
C ALA A 317 -0.65 13.70 2.26
N ASP A 318 -1.27 12.62 1.80
CA ASP A 318 -1.94 12.41 0.51
C ASP A 318 -3.45 12.21 0.66
N ALA A 319 -4.03 12.64 1.79
CA ALA A 319 -5.42 12.40 2.15
C ALA A 319 -6.44 13.38 1.55
N ASP A 320 -6.00 14.62 1.25
CA ASP A 320 -6.85 15.74 0.82
C ASP A 320 -5.93 16.71 0.09
N CYS A 321 -5.58 16.33 -1.13
CA CYS A 321 -4.56 17.00 -1.91
C CYS A 321 -5.07 18.33 -2.50
N ASN A 322 -6.38 18.44 -2.74
CA ASN A 322 -7.04 19.65 -3.22
C ASN A 322 -7.38 20.65 -2.09
N ASN A 323 -7.15 20.27 -0.83
CA ASN A 323 -7.35 21.07 0.38
C ASN A 323 -8.78 21.59 0.57
N ASN A 324 -9.78 20.84 0.12
CA ASN A 324 -11.19 21.19 0.25
C ASN A 324 -11.80 20.70 1.59
N PHE A 325 -11.02 20.00 2.42
CA PHE A 325 -11.44 19.34 3.67
C PHE A 325 -12.34 18.11 3.52
N ILE A 326 -12.42 17.58 2.31
CA ILE A 326 -12.99 16.28 1.95
C ILE A 326 -11.80 15.38 1.61
N GLY A 327 -11.82 14.11 2.02
CA GLY A 327 -10.75 13.20 1.65
C GLY A 327 -10.79 12.88 0.15
N ASP A 328 -9.63 12.66 -0.48
CA ASP A 328 -9.52 12.32 -1.90
C ASP A 328 -10.41 11.11 -2.23
N GLU A 329 -10.41 10.09 -1.37
CA GLU A 329 -11.28 8.91 -1.47
C GLU A 329 -12.79 9.25 -1.52
N CYS A 330 -13.20 10.35 -0.88
CA CYS A 330 -14.56 10.84 -0.90
C CYS A 330 -14.88 11.68 -2.13
N ASP A 331 -13.93 12.49 -2.59
CA ASP A 331 -14.03 13.17 -3.88
C ASP A 331 -14.16 12.13 -5.03
N ILE A 332 -13.44 11.01 -4.94
CA ILE A 332 -13.49 9.90 -5.90
C ILE A 332 -14.80 9.10 -5.78
N ALA A 333 -15.28 8.84 -4.56
CA ALA A 333 -16.55 8.15 -4.36
C ALA A 333 -17.74 8.95 -4.91
N GLU A 334 -17.71 10.29 -4.82
CA GLU A 334 -18.72 11.17 -5.41
C GLU A 334 -18.62 11.21 -6.94
N ASP A 335 -17.41 11.31 -7.47
CA ASP A 335 -17.13 11.33 -8.90
C ASP A 335 -15.93 10.43 -9.25
N PRO A 336 -16.19 9.15 -9.61
CA PRO A 336 -15.14 8.20 -9.96
C PRO A 336 -14.32 8.59 -11.19
N THR A 337 -14.70 9.65 -11.91
CA THR A 337 -13.91 10.16 -13.04
C THR A 337 -12.74 11.03 -12.61
N ARG A 338 -12.60 11.32 -11.31
CA ARG A 338 -11.50 12.10 -10.73
C ARG A 338 -10.31 11.24 -10.27
N ASP A 339 -10.39 9.92 -10.47
CA ASP A 339 -9.32 8.92 -10.27
C ASP A 339 -9.40 7.92 -11.44
N CYS A 340 -8.85 8.32 -12.58
CA CYS A 340 -9.01 7.58 -13.82
C CYS A 340 -8.17 6.28 -13.84
N ASP A 341 -7.04 6.26 -13.13
CA ASP A 341 -6.09 5.16 -13.09
C ASP A 341 -6.36 4.20 -11.92
N GLY A 342 -7.27 4.59 -11.02
CA GLY A 342 -7.77 3.78 -9.91
C GLY A 342 -6.74 3.66 -8.78
N ASN A 343 -5.81 4.61 -8.68
CA ASN A 343 -4.75 4.57 -7.68
C ASN A 343 -5.17 5.12 -6.31
N GLY A 344 -6.38 5.70 -6.20
CA GLY A 344 -6.96 6.22 -4.97
C GLY A 344 -6.50 7.64 -4.60
N ARG A 345 -5.85 8.36 -5.51
CA ARG A 345 -5.55 9.80 -5.43
C ARG A 345 -6.33 10.54 -6.52
N LEU A 346 -6.58 11.82 -6.28
CA LEU A 346 -7.24 12.63 -7.30
C LEU A 346 -6.28 12.97 -8.43
N ASP A 347 -6.73 12.78 -9.67
CA ASP A 347 -5.97 13.09 -10.89
C ASP A 347 -5.38 14.50 -10.83
N GLU A 348 -6.16 15.49 -10.33
CA GLU A 348 -5.77 16.89 -10.22
C GLU A 348 -4.52 17.13 -9.36
N CYS A 349 -4.19 16.17 -8.50
CA CYS A 349 -3.06 16.21 -7.60
C CYS A 349 -1.81 15.54 -8.16
N GLU A 350 -1.95 14.89 -9.31
CA GLU A 350 -0.89 14.14 -9.98
C GLU A 350 -0.44 14.82 -11.29
N LEU A 351 -1.26 15.76 -11.81
CA LEU A 351 -1.03 16.48 -13.06
C LEU A 351 0.36 17.14 -13.17
N ALA A 352 0.91 17.65 -12.06
CA ALA A 352 2.14 18.46 -12.12
C ALA A 352 3.35 17.70 -12.70
N ASP A 353 3.38 16.37 -12.53
CA ASP A 353 4.48 15.51 -12.98
C ASP A 353 4.02 14.45 -14.02
N HIS A 354 2.72 14.39 -14.35
CA HIS A 354 2.11 13.33 -15.18
C HIS A 354 1.06 13.86 -16.19
N ASP A 355 1.14 15.15 -16.56
CA ASP A 355 0.37 15.76 -17.68
C ASP A 355 1.37 16.39 -18.67
N CYS A 356 2.01 15.54 -19.45
CA CYS A 356 3.12 15.95 -20.31
C CYS A 356 2.66 16.80 -21.51
N ASN A 357 1.43 16.58 -21.99
CA ASN A 357 0.83 17.34 -23.09
C ASN A 357 0.07 18.60 -22.60
N SER A 358 -0.01 18.81 -21.28
CA SER A 358 -0.63 19.96 -20.60
C SER A 358 -2.11 20.16 -20.97
N ASN A 359 -2.83 19.07 -21.19
CA ASN A 359 -4.24 19.10 -21.57
C ASN A 359 -5.18 19.07 -20.34
N GLY A 360 -4.63 18.88 -19.13
CA GLY A 360 -5.36 18.79 -17.87
C GLY A 360 -5.91 17.40 -17.55
N VAL A 361 -5.42 16.36 -18.22
CA VAL A 361 -5.73 14.94 -18.04
C VAL A 361 -4.42 14.20 -17.78
N LEU A 362 -4.40 13.22 -16.89
CA LEU A 362 -3.16 12.44 -16.68
C LEU A 362 -2.82 11.65 -17.93
N ASP A 363 -1.52 11.51 -18.16
CA ASP A 363 -0.91 10.67 -19.19
C ASP A 363 -1.52 9.25 -19.21
N ALA A 364 -1.68 8.64 -18.03
CA ALA A 364 -2.30 7.33 -17.87
C ALA A 364 -3.79 7.33 -18.28
N CYS A 365 -4.55 8.38 -17.98
CA CYS A 365 -5.94 8.51 -18.42
C CYS A 365 -6.04 8.66 -19.94
N ASP A 366 -5.11 9.41 -20.53
CA ASP A 366 -5.08 9.70 -21.96
C ASP A 366 -4.83 8.41 -22.77
N VAL A 367 -3.92 7.58 -22.29
CA VAL A 367 -3.66 6.24 -22.84
C VAL A 367 -4.88 5.33 -22.65
N LEU A 368 -5.46 5.30 -21.45
CA LEU A 368 -6.63 4.47 -21.14
C LEU A 368 -7.86 4.83 -21.98
N ALA A 369 -8.09 6.14 -22.21
CA ALA A 369 -9.18 6.66 -23.03
C ALA A 369 -8.91 6.51 -24.54
N GLY A 370 -7.67 6.17 -24.94
CA GLY A 370 -7.22 6.13 -26.33
C GLY A 370 -7.21 7.51 -27.00
N THR A 371 -7.14 8.59 -26.21
CA THR A 371 -6.89 9.96 -26.69
C THR A 371 -5.43 10.15 -27.06
N SER A 372 -4.54 9.40 -26.39
CA SER A 372 -3.11 9.29 -26.72
C SER A 372 -2.72 7.87 -27.11
N THR A 373 -1.67 7.75 -27.92
CA THR A 373 -1.09 6.45 -28.31
C THR A 373 0.04 6.12 -27.35
N ASP A 374 0.12 4.86 -26.92
CA ASP A 374 1.21 4.28 -26.14
C ASP A 374 1.49 2.90 -26.74
N CYS A 375 2.44 2.84 -27.66
CA CYS A 375 2.69 1.61 -28.40
C CYS A 375 3.67 0.66 -27.70
N ASP A 376 4.47 1.15 -26.75
CA ASP A 376 5.41 0.33 -25.97
C ASP A 376 4.80 -0.18 -24.65
N GLY A 377 3.64 0.36 -24.26
CA GLY A 377 2.84 -0.06 -23.12
C GLY A 377 3.43 0.40 -21.78
N ASN A 378 4.22 1.47 -21.77
CA ASN A 378 4.89 1.95 -20.57
C ASN A 378 4.02 2.88 -19.71
N GLY A 379 2.85 3.31 -20.21
CA GLY A 379 1.89 4.19 -19.51
C GLY A 379 2.10 5.69 -19.77
N THR A 380 3.13 6.07 -20.54
CA THR A 380 3.39 7.43 -21.00
C THR A 380 2.93 7.57 -22.45
N PRO A 381 2.22 8.65 -22.83
CA PRO A 381 1.92 8.95 -24.20
C PRO A 381 3.17 9.03 -25.09
N ASP A 382 3.13 8.40 -26.27
CA ASP A 382 4.19 8.43 -27.28
C ASP A 382 4.60 9.88 -27.63
N GLU A 383 3.64 10.80 -27.66
CA GLU A 383 3.86 12.23 -27.96
C GLU A 383 4.78 12.93 -26.94
N CYS A 384 4.91 12.36 -25.75
CA CYS A 384 5.77 12.85 -24.67
C CYS A 384 7.15 12.19 -24.67
N GLU A 385 7.32 11.17 -25.50
CA GLU A 385 8.56 10.41 -25.65
C GLU A 385 9.26 10.67 -27.01
N LEU A 386 8.65 11.46 -27.90
CA LEU A 386 9.21 11.79 -29.23
C LEU A 386 10.62 12.40 -29.17
N ALA A 387 10.98 13.05 -28.07
CA ALA A 387 12.28 13.70 -27.92
C ALA A 387 13.42 12.66 -27.87
N GLY A 388 14.10 12.46 -29.01
CA GLY A 388 15.16 11.46 -29.16
C GLY A 388 14.68 10.11 -29.69
N HIS A 389 13.38 9.98 -29.93
CA HIS A 389 12.72 8.76 -30.43
C HIS A 389 11.69 9.04 -31.54
N ASP A 390 11.74 10.22 -32.15
CA ASP A 390 11.11 10.55 -33.45
C ASP A 390 12.20 11.11 -34.36
N CYS A 391 13.00 10.20 -34.91
CA CYS A 391 14.18 10.56 -35.68
C CYS A 391 13.85 11.22 -37.02
N ASN A 392 12.69 10.88 -37.61
CA ASN A 392 12.25 11.38 -38.90
C ASN A 392 11.32 12.62 -38.78
N ASN A 393 10.99 13.02 -37.55
CA ASN A 393 10.14 14.16 -37.17
C ASN A 393 8.74 14.09 -37.79
N ASN A 394 8.17 12.88 -37.90
CA ASN A 394 6.82 12.68 -38.45
C ASN A 394 5.72 12.68 -37.37
N GLY A 395 6.10 12.81 -36.10
CA GLY A 395 5.18 12.80 -34.95
C GLY A 395 4.71 11.41 -34.55
N ILE A 396 5.37 10.35 -35.02
CA ILE A 396 5.15 8.96 -34.62
C ILE A 396 6.42 8.49 -33.91
N PHE A 397 6.25 7.89 -32.73
CA PHE A 397 7.36 7.30 -32.00
C PHE A 397 7.95 6.12 -32.80
N ASP A 398 9.27 6.10 -32.89
CA ASP A 398 10.09 5.19 -33.69
C ASP A 398 9.70 3.71 -33.46
N ALA A 399 9.46 3.32 -32.20
CA ALA A 399 9.04 1.97 -31.84
C ALA A 399 7.64 1.61 -32.38
N CYS A 400 6.74 2.60 -32.52
CA CYS A 400 5.42 2.39 -33.10
C CYS A 400 5.50 2.14 -34.59
N GLU A 401 6.42 2.80 -35.30
CA GLU A 401 6.62 2.57 -36.73
C GLU A 401 7.15 1.16 -37.00
N ILE A 402 8.04 0.66 -36.13
CA ILE A 402 8.55 -0.71 -36.18
C ILE A 402 7.41 -1.70 -35.92
N THR A 403 6.62 -1.47 -34.86
CA THR A 403 5.50 -2.34 -34.48
C THR A 403 4.38 -2.36 -35.52
N ALA A 404 4.13 -1.23 -36.19
CA ALA A 404 3.14 -1.09 -37.25
C ALA A 404 3.65 -1.61 -38.63
N GLU A 405 4.87 -2.15 -38.71
CA GLU A 405 5.54 -2.58 -39.94
C GLU A 405 5.66 -1.44 -40.98
N THR A 406 5.60 -0.18 -40.56
CA THR A 406 5.79 1.00 -41.42
C THR A 406 7.26 1.42 -41.48
N ALA A 407 8.06 1.01 -40.51
CA ALA A 407 9.52 1.07 -40.49
C ALA A 407 10.13 -0.32 -40.24
N HIS A 408 11.38 -0.51 -40.65
CA HIS A 408 12.14 -1.74 -40.40
C HIS A 408 13.20 -1.45 -39.34
N ASP A 409 13.39 -2.40 -38.43
CA ASP A 409 14.50 -2.44 -37.46
C ASP A 409 15.13 -3.84 -37.57
N CYS A 410 16.08 -4.00 -38.49
CA CYS A 410 16.65 -5.32 -38.76
C CYS A 410 17.64 -5.75 -37.66
N ASN A 411 18.19 -4.80 -36.88
CA ASN A 411 19.18 -5.06 -35.84
C ASN A 411 18.56 -5.20 -34.42
N ASN A 412 17.25 -4.95 -34.29
CA ASN A 412 16.44 -4.98 -33.07
C ASN A 412 16.97 -4.06 -31.96
N ASN A 413 17.51 -2.89 -32.33
CA ASN A 413 17.98 -1.89 -31.36
C ASN A 413 16.88 -0.91 -30.92
N GLY A 414 15.67 -1.02 -31.49
CA GLY A 414 14.54 -0.14 -31.20
C GLY A 414 14.54 1.18 -31.98
N VAL A 415 15.41 1.34 -32.98
CA VAL A 415 15.52 2.52 -33.84
C VAL A 415 15.30 2.09 -35.29
N PRO A 416 14.41 2.77 -36.05
CA PRO A 416 14.24 2.52 -37.47
C PRO A 416 15.55 2.58 -38.24
N ASP A 417 15.76 1.64 -39.17
CA ASP A 417 16.95 1.60 -40.04
C ASP A 417 17.16 2.94 -40.78
N ALA A 418 16.06 3.60 -41.16
CA ALA A 418 16.08 4.92 -41.80
C ALA A 418 16.81 5.99 -40.95
N CYS A 419 16.83 5.81 -39.64
CA CYS A 419 17.37 6.74 -38.67
C CYS A 419 18.77 6.36 -38.21
N ASP A 420 19.08 5.07 -38.21
CA ASP A 420 20.46 4.56 -38.16
C ASP A 420 21.28 5.06 -39.36
N ILE A 421 20.68 5.19 -40.55
CA ILE A 421 21.35 5.66 -41.76
C ILE A 421 21.60 7.20 -41.72
N VAL A 422 20.68 8.00 -41.18
CA VAL A 422 20.78 9.47 -41.13
C VAL A 422 21.79 9.97 -40.08
N SER A 423 22.05 9.20 -39.02
CA SER A 423 23.02 9.51 -37.96
C SER A 423 24.49 9.25 -38.34
N GLY A 424 24.75 8.79 -39.59
CA GLY A 424 26.10 8.63 -40.14
C GLY A 424 26.76 7.28 -39.85
N LEU A 425 25.99 6.24 -39.50
CA LEU A 425 26.53 4.91 -39.21
C LEU A 425 26.69 4.00 -40.44
N VAL A 426 26.06 4.28 -41.60
CA VAL A 426 26.28 3.48 -42.82
C VAL A 426 26.20 4.36 -44.09
N GLN A 427 27.26 4.34 -44.91
CA GLN A 427 27.22 4.86 -46.29
C GLN A 427 26.88 3.72 -47.27
N CYS A 428 25.61 3.55 -47.63
CA CYS A 428 25.22 2.77 -48.81
C CYS A 428 24.29 3.61 -49.72
N PRO A 429 24.54 3.67 -51.04
CA PRO A 429 23.76 4.51 -51.94
C PRO A 429 22.47 3.82 -52.39
N ILE A 430 21.35 4.46 -52.09
CA ILE A 430 20.15 4.65 -52.94
C ILE A 430 19.63 3.40 -53.68
N ASP A 431 18.69 2.71 -53.03
CA ASP A 431 17.59 1.85 -53.54
C ASP A 431 17.55 0.51 -52.79
N VAL A 432 16.95 0.50 -51.59
CA VAL A 432 16.43 -0.74 -51.01
C VAL A 432 15.17 -0.46 -50.22
N ALA A 433 14.03 -0.71 -50.85
CA ALA A 433 12.77 -1.02 -50.18
C ALA A 433 12.83 -2.38 -49.43
N ASN A 434 14.01 -2.79 -48.98
CA ASN A 434 14.30 -4.06 -48.32
C ASN A 434 15.66 -3.94 -47.59
N ALA A 435 15.68 -3.20 -46.48
CA ALA A 435 16.90 -2.84 -45.74
C ALA A 435 17.56 -4.03 -45.00
N CYS A 436 16.86 -5.17 -44.81
CA CYS A 436 17.44 -6.34 -44.14
C CYS A 436 18.48 -7.14 -44.95
N LEU A 437 18.91 -6.65 -46.13
CA LEU A 437 20.00 -7.27 -46.90
C LEU A 437 21.40 -6.83 -46.46
N LEU A 438 21.52 -5.83 -45.59
CA LEU A 438 22.82 -5.37 -45.07
C LEU A 438 23.29 -6.16 -43.83
N ASP A 439 22.41 -6.91 -43.16
CA ASP A 439 22.72 -7.58 -41.88
C ASP A 439 22.60 -9.12 -41.91
N ASP A 440 22.49 -9.74 -43.09
CA ASP A 440 22.76 -11.17 -43.21
C ASP A 440 24.30 -11.39 -43.24
N PRO A 441 24.92 -12.04 -42.24
CA PRO A 441 26.35 -12.36 -42.28
C PRO A 441 26.71 -13.32 -43.44
N ALA A 442 25.73 -13.88 -44.16
CA ALA A 442 25.89 -14.62 -45.40
C ALA A 442 25.67 -13.79 -46.69
N ALA A 443 25.08 -12.59 -46.63
CA ALA A 443 24.90 -11.70 -47.78
C ALA A 443 26.15 -10.85 -48.01
N ARG A 444 27.19 -11.47 -48.59
CA ARG A 444 28.35 -10.73 -49.12
C ARG A 444 27.93 -9.87 -50.31
N ALA A 445 27.73 -8.57 -50.10
CA ALA A 445 27.54 -7.60 -51.18
C ALA A 445 28.78 -6.70 -51.28
N ASP A 446 29.30 -6.51 -52.51
CA ASP A 446 30.37 -5.56 -52.84
C ASP A 446 29.79 -4.14 -52.90
N CYS A 447 29.75 -3.48 -51.74
CA CYS A 447 29.02 -2.24 -51.49
C CYS A 447 29.61 -1.02 -52.21
N ASN A 448 30.81 -1.17 -52.78
CA ASN A 448 31.50 -0.11 -53.52
C ASN A 448 31.80 -0.47 -55.00
N ASN A 449 31.31 -1.64 -55.45
CA ASN A 449 31.39 -2.14 -56.83
C ASN A 449 32.82 -2.21 -57.39
N ASN A 450 33.79 -2.57 -56.55
CA ASN A 450 35.21 -2.72 -56.94
C ASN A 450 35.59 -4.16 -57.33
N GLY A 451 34.63 -5.08 -57.31
CA GLY A 451 34.80 -6.50 -57.56
C GLY A 451 35.26 -7.32 -56.33
N ILE A 452 35.23 -6.74 -55.13
CA ILE A 452 35.66 -7.36 -53.87
C ILE A 452 34.52 -7.23 -52.86
N THR A 453 34.07 -8.36 -52.31
CA THR A 453 33.09 -8.36 -51.22
C THR A 453 33.71 -7.76 -49.95
N ASP A 454 33.12 -6.68 -49.42
CA ASP A 454 33.45 -6.08 -48.12
C ASP A 454 32.81 -6.85 -46.96
#